data_AF-A0A6A4VUT4-F1
#
_entry.id   AF-A0A6A4VUT4-F1
#
_cell.length_a   1.000
_cell.length_b   1.000
_cell.length_c   1.000
_cell.angle_alpha   90.00
_cell.angle_beta   90.00
_cell.angle_gamma   90.00
#
_symmetry.space_group_name_H-M   'P 1'
#
loop_
_entity.id
_entity.type
_entity.pdbx_description
1 polymer ?
#
loop_
_entity_poly.entity_id
_entity_poly.type
_entity_poly.pdbx_seq_one_letter_code
_entity_poly.pdbx_strand_id
1 'polypeptide(L)'
;MFHAGRVARLNLWLPDSRNLLRTARERQAALLRSGKLEVLGALARLPKTQHDSNSFTVDVPVANERLMQISVSGVLKEREERHSPIRAFSRVFVIVPQGQGFCVVNEMLSISVATPEQIKGAFKAAAPTPSPSPIPHVPVVPGVAPPPVGVVSEDVQKQMTVQLATVTGMNPHWALKCLQENSFDYDRSLLVFNQLKVEGKVPPEAFLPA
;
A
#
# COMPACT_ATOMS: atom_id res chain seq x y z
N MET A 1 -16.38 19.44 36.39
CA MET A 1 -16.50 19.75 34.96
C MET A 1 -15.69 18.74 34.15
N PHE A 2 -16.32 17.67 33.69
CA PHE A 2 -15.67 16.72 32.79
C PHE A 2 -15.64 17.35 31.39
N HIS A 3 -14.44 17.52 30.84
CA HIS A 3 -14.29 17.93 29.44
C HIS A 3 -14.89 16.83 28.57
N ALA A 4 -16.04 17.12 27.95
CA ALA A 4 -16.60 16.32 26.88
C ALA A 4 -15.57 16.31 25.75
N GLY A 5 -14.70 15.29 25.76
CA GLY A 5 -13.76 15.01 24.70
C GLY A 5 -14.53 15.02 23.39
N ARG A 6 -14.08 15.88 22.47
CA ARG A 6 -14.67 16.14 21.16
C ARG A 6 -14.95 14.79 20.49
N VAL A 7 -16.18 14.28 20.57
CA VAL A 7 -16.61 13.03 19.92
C VAL A 7 -16.20 13.18 18.46
N ALA A 8 -15.28 12.35 17.99
CA ALA A 8 -14.68 12.49 16.67
C ALA A 8 -15.75 12.19 15.60
N ARG A 9 -16.54 13.19 15.22
CA ARG A 9 -17.72 13.01 14.34
C ARG A 9 -17.30 12.51 12.95
N LEU A 10 -18.11 11.62 12.37
CA LEU A 10 -17.92 11.06 11.03
C LEU A 10 -18.67 11.86 9.94
N ASN A 11 -18.83 13.17 10.14
CA ASN A 11 -19.71 14.02 9.32
C ASN A 11 -19.42 13.95 7.81
N LEU A 12 -18.15 13.78 7.42
CA LEU A 12 -17.76 13.67 6.00
C LEU A 12 -18.19 12.34 5.35
N TRP A 13 -18.47 11.32 6.14
CA TRP A 13 -18.79 9.96 5.68
C TRP A 13 -20.28 9.62 5.80
N LEU A 14 -20.99 10.27 6.72
CA LEU A 14 -22.40 10.01 6.99
C LEU A 14 -23.36 10.24 5.79
N PRO A 15 -23.17 11.23 4.90
CA PRO A 15 -24.09 11.47 3.79
C PRO A 15 -24.29 10.25 2.86
N ASP A 16 -23.20 9.52 2.60
CA ASP A 16 -23.17 8.31 1.77
C ASP A 16 -23.19 7.00 2.58
N SER A 17 -23.40 7.07 3.90
CA SER A 17 -23.42 5.89 4.76
C SER A 17 -24.66 5.03 4.52
N ARG A 18 -24.44 3.75 4.16
CA ARG A 18 -25.49 2.75 3.92
C ARG A 18 -25.56 1.76 5.08
N ASN A 19 -26.46 1.99 6.02
CA ASN A 19 -26.77 1.06 7.10
C ASN A 19 -28.16 0.46 6.88
N LEU A 20 -28.23 -0.81 6.47
CA LEU A 20 -29.51 -1.46 6.13
C LEU A 20 -30.51 -1.54 7.29
N LEU A 21 -30.04 -1.42 8.54
CA LEU A 21 -30.89 -1.41 9.73
C LEU A 21 -31.46 -0.02 10.05
N ARG A 22 -30.89 1.06 9.48
CA ARG A 22 -31.25 2.45 9.81
C ARG A 22 -31.71 3.28 8.61
N THR A 23 -31.29 2.91 7.40
CA THR A 23 -31.61 3.61 6.17
C THR A 23 -32.96 3.13 5.64
N ALA A 24 -33.87 4.06 5.33
CA ALA A 24 -35.15 3.76 4.68
C ALA A 24 -34.95 2.98 3.36
N ARG A 25 -35.84 2.02 3.07
CA ARG A 25 -35.68 1.09 1.93
C ARG A 25 -35.53 1.82 0.60
N GLU A 26 -36.26 2.91 0.34
CA GLU A 26 -36.15 3.63 -0.93
C GLU A 26 -34.75 4.23 -1.12
N ARG A 27 -34.10 4.65 -0.01
CA ARG A 27 -32.75 5.22 -0.03
C ARG A 27 -31.65 4.15 -0.09
N GLN A 28 -31.92 2.91 0.33
CA GLN A 28 -30.91 1.84 0.33
C GLN A 28 -30.40 1.49 -1.07
N ALA A 29 -31.27 1.53 -2.08
CA ALA A 29 -30.90 1.29 -3.46
C ALA A 29 -30.01 2.41 -4.02
N ALA A 30 -30.37 3.67 -3.75
CA ALA A 30 -29.63 4.85 -4.22
C ALA A 30 -28.22 4.97 -3.61
N LEU A 31 -27.97 4.37 -2.45
CA LEU A 31 -26.66 4.35 -1.79
C LEU A 31 -25.76 3.20 -2.26
N LEU A 32 -26.30 2.20 -2.97
CA LEU A 32 -25.49 1.18 -3.63
C LEU A 32 -25.02 1.75 -4.97
N ARG A 33 -23.71 1.82 -5.17
CA ARG A 33 -23.12 2.33 -6.41
C ARG A 33 -22.88 1.18 -7.37
N SER A 34 -23.45 1.26 -8.56
CA SER A 34 -23.40 0.17 -9.55
C SER A 34 -23.03 0.71 -10.92
N GLY A 35 -22.12 0.01 -11.60
CA GLY A 35 -21.53 0.47 -12.85
C GLY A 35 -20.27 1.32 -12.62
N LYS A 36 -19.34 1.27 -13.58
CA LYS A 36 -18.01 1.87 -13.46
C LYS A 36 -18.07 3.38 -13.19
N LEU A 37 -18.95 4.10 -13.88
CA LEU A 37 -19.05 5.56 -13.76
C LEU A 37 -19.55 6.00 -12.37
N GLU A 38 -20.62 5.36 -11.88
CA GLU A 38 -21.18 5.65 -10.55
C GLU A 38 -20.20 5.31 -9.42
N VAL A 39 -19.49 4.19 -9.54
CA VAL A 39 -18.45 3.79 -8.58
C VAL A 39 -17.32 4.82 -8.55
N LEU A 40 -16.77 5.19 -9.71
CA LEU A 40 -15.70 6.19 -9.79
C LEU A 40 -16.15 7.55 -9.27
N GLY A 41 -17.38 7.97 -9.62
CA GLY A 41 -17.97 9.22 -9.13
C GLY A 41 -18.14 9.22 -7.61
N ALA A 42 -18.56 8.10 -7.01
CA ALA A 42 -18.66 7.96 -5.57
C ALA A 42 -17.29 8.00 -4.88
N LEU A 43 -16.30 7.26 -5.40
CA LEU A 43 -14.94 7.27 -4.87
C LEU A 43 -14.29 8.66 -4.96
N ALA A 44 -14.54 9.40 -6.04
CA ALA A 44 -14.02 10.75 -6.23
C ALA A 44 -14.60 11.78 -5.24
N ARG A 45 -15.81 11.54 -4.71
CA ARG A 45 -16.45 12.38 -3.68
C ARG A 45 -16.00 12.05 -2.26
N LEU A 46 -15.33 10.91 -2.04
CA LEU A 46 -14.82 10.57 -0.72
C LEU A 46 -13.77 11.60 -0.26
N PRO A 47 -13.63 11.81 1.06
CA PRO A 47 -12.57 12.63 1.60
C PRO A 47 -11.18 12.18 1.12
N LYS A 48 -10.24 13.12 1.03
CA LYS A 48 -8.87 12.85 0.56
C LYS A 48 -8.06 12.13 1.63
N THR A 49 -8.03 10.81 1.59
CA THR A 49 -7.37 10.02 2.62
C THR A 49 -5.89 9.76 2.35
N GLN A 50 -5.06 9.80 3.38
CA GLN A 50 -3.74 9.17 3.41
C GLN A 50 -3.82 7.91 4.28
N HIS A 51 -3.46 6.74 3.75
CA HIS A 51 -3.50 5.49 4.51
C HIS A 51 -2.14 5.22 5.17
N ASP A 52 -2.16 4.63 6.37
CA ASP A 52 -0.96 4.08 6.97
C ASP A 52 -0.82 2.60 6.59
N SER A 53 -0.11 2.33 5.50
CA SER A 53 0.05 0.95 4.99
C SER A 53 0.74 0.02 5.99
N ASN A 54 1.58 0.54 6.89
CA ASN A 54 2.23 -0.28 7.92
C ASN A 54 1.26 -0.77 8.99
N SER A 55 0.07 -0.17 9.07
CA SER A 55 -1.00 -0.59 9.97
C SER A 55 -1.92 -1.67 9.37
N PHE A 56 -1.74 -2.02 8.08
CA PHE A 56 -2.68 -2.88 7.39
C PHE A 56 -2.62 -4.31 7.93
N THR A 57 -3.79 -4.86 8.16
CA THR A 57 -4.02 -6.29 8.37
C THR A 57 -4.90 -6.78 7.24
N VAL A 58 -4.58 -7.96 6.71
CA VAL A 58 -5.28 -8.55 5.56
C VAL A 58 -5.72 -9.95 5.93
N ASP A 59 -7.03 -10.18 5.91
CA ASP A 59 -7.63 -11.49 6.06
C ASP A 59 -8.13 -11.98 4.70
N VAL A 60 -7.90 -13.25 4.38
CA VAL A 60 -8.33 -13.89 3.12
C VAL A 60 -9.28 -15.04 3.45
N PRO A 61 -10.57 -14.76 3.75
CA PRO A 61 -11.52 -15.79 4.14
C PRO A 61 -11.88 -16.76 3.01
N VAL A 62 -11.80 -16.34 1.75
CA VAL A 62 -12.10 -17.17 0.58
C VAL A 62 -11.09 -16.89 -0.51
N ALA A 63 -10.44 -17.92 -1.03
CA ALA A 63 -9.62 -17.84 -2.23
C ALA A 63 -9.73 -19.16 -3.02
N ASN A 64 -10.16 -19.06 -4.26
CA ASN A 64 -10.18 -20.16 -5.22
C ASN A 64 -10.00 -19.63 -6.65
N GLU A 65 -9.97 -20.52 -7.64
CA GLU A 65 -9.72 -20.18 -9.04
C GLU A 65 -10.75 -19.23 -9.66
N ARG A 66 -11.95 -19.09 -9.07
CA ARG A 66 -13.02 -18.25 -9.60
C ARG A 66 -13.14 -16.91 -8.88
N LEU A 67 -12.70 -16.85 -7.62
CA LEU A 67 -13.03 -15.77 -6.71
C LEU A 67 -12.04 -15.72 -5.52
N MET A 68 -11.69 -14.50 -5.14
CA MET A 68 -11.04 -14.19 -3.88
C MET A 68 -11.84 -13.13 -3.13
N GLN A 69 -12.11 -13.38 -1.85
CA GLN A 69 -12.61 -12.36 -0.93
C GLN A 69 -11.48 -12.00 0.02
N ILE A 70 -11.18 -10.71 0.13
CA ILE A 70 -10.21 -10.17 1.09
C ILE A 70 -10.85 -9.11 1.96
N SER A 71 -10.42 -9.03 3.22
CA SER A 71 -10.73 -7.95 4.14
C SER A 71 -9.43 -7.25 4.51
N VAL A 72 -9.35 -5.96 4.24
CA VAL A 72 -8.21 -5.11 4.60
C VAL A 72 -8.66 -4.16 5.70
N SER A 73 -7.97 -4.14 6.83
CA SER A 73 -8.26 -3.19 7.91
C SER A 73 -7.01 -2.46 8.36
N GLY A 74 -7.18 -1.23 8.86
CA GLY A 74 -6.07 -0.39 9.27
C GLY A 74 -6.53 1.01 9.65
N VAL A 75 -5.61 1.97 9.61
CA VAL A 75 -5.93 3.39 9.85
C VAL A 75 -5.61 4.27 8.65
N LEU A 76 -6.37 5.36 8.55
CA LEU A 76 -6.20 6.40 7.56
C LEU A 76 -6.37 7.77 8.19
N LYS A 77 -5.83 8.80 7.54
CA LYS A 77 -5.95 10.20 7.89
C LYS A 77 -6.79 10.89 6.80
N GLU A 78 -7.84 11.63 7.18
CA GLU A 78 -8.82 12.19 6.22
C GLU A 78 -8.31 13.32 5.32
N ARG A 79 -7.15 13.91 5.63
CA ARG A 79 -6.45 14.93 4.84
C ARG A 79 -4.96 14.91 5.16
N GLU A 80 -4.15 15.59 4.34
CA GLU A 80 -2.72 15.73 4.59
C GLU A 80 -2.38 16.77 5.67
N GLU A 81 -3.34 17.58 6.12
CA GLU A 81 -3.13 18.64 7.13
C GLU A 81 -2.71 18.07 8.50
N ARG A 82 -1.87 18.80 9.25
CA ARG A 82 -1.22 18.36 10.51
C ARG A 82 -2.20 17.85 11.60
N HIS A 83 -3.44 18.35 11.64
CA HIS A 83 -4.43 18.03 12.67
C HIS A 83 -5.64 17.26 12.13
N SER A 84 -5.50 16.61 10.98
CA SER A 84 -6.60 15.86 10.38
C SER A 84 -6.97 14.65 11.24
N PRO A 85 -8.27 14.32 11.36
CA PRO A 85 -8.71 13.13 12.09
C PRO A 85 -8.11 11.85 11.51
N ILE A 86 -7.68 10.97 12.41
CA ILE A 86 -7.34 9.58 12.11
C ILE A 86 -8.59 8.73 12.29
N ARG A 87 -8.87 7.88 11.30
CA ARG A 87 -9.99 6.95 11.27
C ARG A 87 -9.48 5.54 11.17
N ALA A 88 -10.21 4.62 11.79
CA ALA A 88 -10.05 3.21 11.48
C ALA A 88 -10.94 2.88 10.28
N PHE A 89 -10.47 1.99 9.43
CA PHE A 89 -11.24 1.48 8.31
C PHE A 89 -11.19 -0.05 8.25
N SER A 90 -12.24 -0.63 7.68
CA SER A 90 -12.27 -2.01 7.20
C SER A 90 -12.86 -1.98 5.81
N ARG A 91 -12.17 -2.59 4.84
CA ARG A 91 -12.56 -2.61 3.44
C ARG A 91 -12.55 -4.05 2.94
N VAL A 92 -13.72 -4.53 2.53
CA VAL A 92 -13.90 -5.88 2.01
C VAL A 92 -14.01 -5.80 0.50
N PHE A 93 -13.21 -6.61 -0.19
CA PHE A 93 -13.22 -6.74 -1.64
C PHE A 93 -13.60 -8.15 -2.05
N VAL A 94 -14.42 -8.24 -3.08
CA VAL A 94 -14.64 -9.47 -3.85
C VAL A 94 -13.98 -9.28 -5.20
N ILE A 95 -13.06 -10.18 -5.50
CA ILE A 95 -12.14 -10.10 -6.63
C ILE A 95 -12.31 -11.35 -7.48
N VAL A 96 -12.37 -11.18 -8.79
CA VAL A 96 -12.41 -12.28 -9.77
C VAL A 96 -11.20 -12.17 -10.71
N PRO A 97 -10.70 -13.29 -11.25
CA PRO A 97 -9.73 -13.24 -12.34
C PRO A 97 -10.33 -12.56 -13.58
N GLN A 98 -9.55 -11.71 -14.24
CA GLN A 98 -9.94 -11.09 -15.51
C GLN A 98 -8.72 -10.96 -16.43
N GLY A 99 -8.70 -11.75 -17.51
CA GLY A 99 -7.55 -11.83 -18.40
C GLY A 99 -6.30 -12.29 -17.65
N GLN A 100 -5.22 -11.52 -17.73
CA GLN A 100 -3.96 -11.77 -17.01
C GLN A 100 -3.91 -11.14 -15.61
N GLY A 101 -5.02 -10.57 -15.12
CA GLY A 101 -5.07 -9.85 -13.85
C GLY A 101 -6.33 -10.12 -13.06
N PHE A 102 -6.69 -9.15 -12.23
CA PHE A 102 -7.80 -9.23 -11.28
C PHE A 102 -8.76 -8.06 -11.45
N CYS A 103 -10.03 -8.30 -11.13
CA CYS A 103 -11.07 -7.29 -11.17
C CYS A 103 -11.87 -7.30 -9.86
N VAL A 104 -12.01 -6.14 -9.24
CA VAL A 104 -12.90 -5.96 -8.09
C VAL A 104 -14.34 -5.89 -8.59
N VAL A 105 -15.16 -6.86 -8.21
CA VAL A 105 -16.58 -6.93 -8.60
C VAL A 105 -17.52 -6.44 -7.49
N ASN A 106 -17.10 -6.54 -6.23
CA ASN A 106 -17.81 -5.93 -5.10
C ASN A 106 -16.82 -5.32 -4.11
N GLU A 107 -17.24 -4.22 -3.50
CA GLU A 107 -16.48 -3.51 -2.48
C GLU A 107 -17.41 -3.01 -1.39
N MET A 108 -16.98 -3.11 -0.13
CA MET A 108 -17.62 -2.47 1.01
C MET A 108 -16.56 -1.76 1.86
N LEU A 109 -16.69 -0.45 2.03
CA LEU A 109 -15.88 0.34 2.94
C LEU A 109 -16.67 0.68 4.22
N SER A 110 -16.09 0.34 5.36
CA SER A 110 -16.55 0.76 6.69
C SER A 110 -15.53 1.71 7.31
N ILE A 111 -15.99 2.86 7.80
CA ILE A 111 -15.18 3.86 8.50
C ILE A 111 -15.69 4.01 9.93
N SER A 112 -14.78 4.03 10.90
CA SER A 112 -15.09 4.28 12.30
C SER A 112 -14.11 5.28 12.93
N VAL A 113 -14.43 5.70 14.15
CA VAL A 113 -13.46 6.43 14.99
C VAL A 113 -12.33 5.47 15.35
N ALA A 114 -11.08 5.90 15.18
CA ALA A 114 -9.91 5.13 15.62
C ALA A 114 -9.82 5.14 17.16
N THR A 115 -9.38 4.03 17.76
CA THR A 115 -9.12 3.98 19.21
C THR A 115 -7.90 4.82 19.58
N PRO A 116 -7.73 5.21 20.86
CA PRO A 116 -6.54 5.92 21.31
C PRO A 116 -5.23 5.17 20.99
N GLU A 117 -5.23 3.84 21.08
CA GLU A 117 -4.08 2.97 20.79
C GLU A 117 -3.73 3.00 19.31
N GLN A 118 -4.75 2.91 18.44
CA GLN A 118 -4.60 3.04 17.00
C GLN A 118 -4.04 4.41 16.61
N ILE A 119 -4.58 5.49 17.20
CA ILE A 119 -4.08 6.86 16.99
C ILE A 119 -2.62 6.99 17.43
N LYS A 120 -2.26 6.43 18.58
CA LYS A 120 -0.89 6.44 19.10
C LYS A 120 0.08 5.63 18.23
N GLY A 121 -0.39 4.59 17.56
CA GLY A 121 0.40 3.71 16.69
C GLY A 121 0.54 4.20 15.25
N ALA A 122 -0.41 5.01 14.78
CA ALA A 122 -0.52 5.43 13.39
C ALA A 122 0.68 6.28 12.90
N PHE A 123 1.03 6.09 11.63
CA PHE A 123 2.05 6.84 10.89
C PHE A 123 3.42 6.88 11.58
N LYS A 124 3.71 5.87 12.41
CA LYS A 124 5.06 5.67 12.90
C LYS A 124 5.91 5.16 11.75
N ALA A 125 7.11 5.74 11.62
CA ALA A 125 8.15 5.07 10.85
C ALA A 125 8.28 3.65 11.40
N ALA A 126 8.32 2.65 10.52
CA ALA A 126 8.68 1.31 10.93
C ALA A 126 9.97 1.43 11.76
N ALA A 127 9.91 1.02 13.02
CA ALA A 127 11.14 0.85 13.78
C ALA A 127 12.03 -0.07 12.94
N PRO A 128 13.36 0.16 12.87
CA PRO A 128 14.25 -0.80 12.26
C PRO A 128 14.01 -2.15 12.94
N THR A 129 13.31 -3.04 12.27
CA THR A 129 13.00 -4.37 12.80
C THR A 129 14.34 -5.09 12.90
N PRO A 130 14.78 -5.53 14.09
CA PRO A 130 15.80 -6.56 14.14
C PRO A 130 15.19 -7.77 13.44
N SER A 131 15.85 -8.21 12.37
CA SER A 131 15.41 -9.30 11.49
C SER A 131 14.89 -10.50 12.28
N PRO A 132 13.83 -11.19 11.81
CA PRO A 132 13.31 -12.36 12.50
C PRO A 132 14.41 -13.43 12.58
N SER A 133 14.67 -13.89 13.81
CA SER A 133 15.54 -15.04 14.06
C SER A 133 14.95 -16.28 13.36
N PRO A 134 15.78 -17.18 12.82
CA PRO A 134 15.30 -18.26 11.97
C PRO A 134 14.47 -19.28 12.76
N ILE A 135 13.39 -19.72 12.15
CA ILE A 135 12.62 -20.93 12.50
C ILE A 135 13.61 -22.11 12.51
N PRO A 136 13.56 -23.04 13.49
CA PRO A 136 14.46 -24.19 13.51
C PRO A 136 14.15 -25.12 12.33
N HIS A 137 15.00 -25.10 11.30
CA HIS A 137 14.97 -26.09 10.23
C HIS A 137 15.66 -27.39 10.69
N VAL A 138 14.89 -28.47 10.62
CA VAL A 138 15.32 -29.87 10.75
C VAL A 138 16.49 -30.18 9.80
N PRO A 139 17.46 -31.03 10.19
CA PRO A 139 18.73 -31.16 9.50
C PRO A 139 18.62 -32.04 8.25
N VAL A 140 19.11 -31.54 7.12
CA VAL A 140 19.66 -32.38 6.04
C VAL A 140 21.16 -32.11 5.95
N VAL A 141 21.89 -33.21 5.94
CA VAL A 141 23.33 -33.42 6.07
C VAL A 141 24.07 -33.13 4.74
N PRO A 142 25.42 -33.18 4.66
CA PRO A 142 26.41 -32.16 5.00
C PRO A 142 27.22 -31.63 3.78
N GLY A 143 27.79 -30.43 3.90
CA GLY A 143 29.00 -30.06 3.15
C GLY A 143 28.98 -28.66 2.54
N VAL A 144 29.96 -27.85 2.95
CA VAL A 144 30.28 -26.47 2.53
C VAL A 144 29.53 -25.37 3.28
N ALA A 145 30.30 -24.62 4.07
CA ALA A 145 29.87 -23.52 4.93
C ALA A 145 29.31 -22.34 4.12
N PRO A 146 28.16 -21.75 4.50
CA PRO A 146 27.71 -20.47 3.94
C PRO A 146 28.30 -19.28 4.73
N PRO A 147 28.68 -18.18 4.05
CA PRO A 147 29.25 -16.98 4.66
C PRO A 147 28.16 -16.04 5.24
N PRO A 148 28.54 -14.99 6.01
CA PRO A 148 27.65 -14.22 6.87
C PRO A 148 26.72 -13.24 6.14
N VAL A 149 25.65 -12.89 6.85
CA VAL A 149 24.58 -11.93 6.53
C VAL A 149 25.17 -10.53 6.27
N GLY A 150 24.78 -9.90 5.15
CA GLY A 150 25.13 -8.49 4.88
C GLY A 150 25.40 -8.12 3.42
N VAL A 151 25.22 -9.04 2.47
CA VAL A 151 25.44 -8.78 1.05
C VAL A 151 24.21 -9.24 0.27
N VAL A 152 23.50 -8.29 -0.36
CA VAL A 152 22.67 -8.61 -1.53
C VAL A 152 23.56 -9.42 -2.47
N SER A 153 23.19 -10.68 -2.76
CA SER A 153 23.97 -11.55 -3.65
C SER A 153 24.29 -10.79 -4.94
N GLU A 154 25.51 -10.93 -5.47
CA GLU A 154 25.89 -10.31 -6.74
C GLU A 154 24.87 -10.61 -7.85
N ASP A 155 24.24 -11.79 -7.81
CA ASP A 155 23.22 -12.18 -8.79
C ASP A 155 21.95 -11.34 -8.67
N VAL A 156 21.52 -11.03 -7.44
CA VAL A 156 20.37 -10.16 -7.17
C VAL A 156 20.69 -8.72 -7.56
N GLN A 157 21.90 -8.24 -7.24
CA GLN A 157 22.35 -6.91 -7.66
C GLN A 157 22.41 -6.76 -9.19
N LYS A 158 22.95 -7.78 -9.88
CA LYS A 158 23.00 -7.83 -11.35
C LYS A 158 21.59 -7.82 -11.93
N GLN A 159 20.67 -8.61 -11.38
CA GLN A 159 19.28 -8.66 -11.86
C GLN A 159 18.54 -7.33 -11.68
N MET A 160 18.65 -6.70 -10.51
CA MET A 160 18.04 -5.38 -10.25
C MET A 160 18.63 -4.28 -11.14
N THR A 161 19.95 -4.34 -11.40
CA THR A 161 20.65 -3.40 -12.29
C THR A 161 20.13 -3.51 -13.73
N VAL A 162 20.02 -4.73 -14.26
CA VAL A 162 19.49 -4.97 -15.61
C VAL A 162 18.05 -4.47 -15.73
N GLN A 163 17.23 -4.73 -14.72
CA GLN A 163 15.83 -4.32 -14.71
C GLN A 163 15.70 -2.78 -14.65
N LEU A 164 16.47 -2.11 -13.79
CA LEU A 164 16.43 -0.65 -13.69
C LEU A 164 16.96 0.02 -14.96
N ALA A 165 18.05 -0.50 -15.54
CA ALA A 165 18.58 -0.03 -16.83
C ALA A 165 17.53 -0.11 -17.95
N THR A 166 16.82 -1.24 -18.04
CA THR A 166 15.79 -1.47 -19.06
C THR A 166 14.62 -0.48 -18.93
N VAL A 167 14.14 -0.24 -17.71
CA VAL A 167 12.98 0.65 -17.47
C VAL A 167 13.34 2.12 -17.64
N THR A 168 14.53 2.52 -17.21
CA THR A 168 14.95 3.94 -17.21
C THR A 168 15.58 4.38 -18.53
N GLY A 169 16.03 3.42 -19.35
CA GLY A 169 16.85 3.65 -20.54
C GLY A 169 18.30 4.00 -20.23
N MET A 170 18.69 3.98 -18.94
CA MET A 170 20.07 4.20 -18.54
C MET A 170 20.93 2.98 -18.88
N ASN A 171 22.23 3.21 -19.06
CA ASN A 171 23.18 2.11 -19.15
C ASN A 171 23.34 1.39 -17.79
N PRO A 172 23.79 0.12 -17.78
CA PRO A 172 23.90 -0.67 -16.56
C PRO A 172 24.82 -0.06 -15.48
N HIS A 173 25.84 0.70 -15.87
CA HIS A 173 26.75 1.34 -14.92
C HIS A 173 26.05 2.39 -14.07
N TRP A 174 25.23 3.25 -14.70
CA TRP A 174 24.46 4.27 -14.00
C TRP A 174 23.26 3.70 -13.25
N ALA A 175 22.63 2.65 -13.77
CA ALA A 175 21.59 1.92 -13.05
C ALA A 175 22.14 1.29 -11.75
N LEU A 176 23.33 0.69 -11.79
CA LEU A 176 23.99 0.13 -10.60
C LEU A 176 24.32 1.22 -9.58
N LYS A 177 24.86 2.35 -10.04
CA LYS A 177 25.16 3.50 -9.17
C LYS A 177 23.90 4.04 -8.49
N CYS A 178 22.80 4.16 -9.23
CA CYS A 178 21.51 4.60 -8.69
C CYS A 178 20.95 3.62 -7.65
N LEU A 179 21.15 2.31 -7.84
CA LEU A 179 20.80 1.29 -6.84
C LEU A 179 21.69 1.40 -5.60
N GLN A 180 23.01 1.54 -5.76
CA GLN A 180 23.95 1.67 -4.65
C GLN A 180 23.66 2.89 -3.77
N GLU A 181 23.41 4.05 -4.37
CA GLU A 181 23.10 5.30 -3.66
C GLU A 181 21.75 5.23 -2.92
N ASN A 182 20.87 4.33 -3.32
CA ASN A 182 19.55 4.11 -2.71
C ASN A 182 19.46 2.77 -1.98
N SER A 183 20.58 2.21 -1.52
CA SER A 183 20.62 0.98 -0.71
C SER A 183 19.96 -0.25 -1.37
N PHE A 184 20.04 -0.35 -2.69
CA PHE A 184 19.42 -1.37 -3.53
C PHE A 184 17.88 -1.46 -3.38
N ASP A 185 17.23 -0.37 -2.98
CA ASP A 185 15.77 -0.25 -2.98
C ASP A 185 15.30 0.15 -4.39
N TYR A 186 14.72 -0.81 -5.12
CA TYR A 186 14.31 -0.63 -6.51
C TYR A 186 13.28 0.49 -6.69
N ASP A 187 12.25 0.54 -5.85
CA ASP A 187 11.16 1.50 -5.96
C ASP A 187 11.67 2.91 -5.65
N ARG A 188 12.55 3.04 -4.64
CA ARG A 188 13.20 4.30 -4.30
C ARG A 188 14.14 4.77 -5.41
N SER A 189 14.97 3.89 -5.97
CA SER A 189 15.86 4.22 -7.08
C SER A 189 15.09 4.74 -8.30
N LEU A 190 13.95 4.12 -8.63
CA LEU A 190 13.13 4.53 -9.76
C LEU A 190 12.49 5.91 -9.54
N LEU A 191 12.03 6.20 -8.32
CA LEU A 191 11.48 7.49 -7.95
C LEU A 191 12.53 8.60 -8.06
N VAL A 192 13.72 8.38 -7.49
CA VAL A 192 14.83 9.34 -7.53
C VAL A 192 15.28 9.59 -8.97
N PHE A 193 15.39 8.54 -9.79
CA PHE A 193 15.71 8.70 -11.22
C PHE A 193 14.68 9.58 -11.94
N ASN A 194 13.39 9.31 -11.77
CA ASN A 194 12.33 10.08 -12.44
C ASN A 194 12.36 11.55 -12.02
N GLN A 195 12.63 11.83 -10.75
CA GLN A 195 12.79 13.19 -10.25
C GLN A 195 14.01 13.88 -10.90
N LEU A 196 15.18 13.23 -10.90
CA LEU A 196 16.40 13.79 -11.51
C LEU A 196 16.26 14.01 -13.01
N LYS A 197 15.49 13.14 -13.70
CA LYS A 197 15.19 13.26 -15.13
C LYS A 197 14.33 14.48 -15.42
N VAL A 198 13.31 14.74 -14.60
CA VAL A 198 12.47 15.95 -14.70
C VAL A 198 13.27 17.21 -14.39
N GLU A 199 14.18 17.14 -13.41
CA GLU A 199 15.07 18.25 -13.05
C GLU A 199 16.21 18.48 -14.07
N GLY A 200 16.34 17.63 -15.11
CA GLY A 200 17.40 17.72 -16.11
C GLY A 200 18.81 17.45 -15.55
N LYS A 201 18.90 16.77 -14.40
CA LYS A 201 20.16 16.49 -13.67
C LYS A 201 20.78 15.13 -14.00
N VAL A 202 20.11 14.32 -14.83
CA VAL A 202 20.69 13.05 -15.29
C VAL A 202 21.68 13.36 -16.42
N PRO A 203 22.97 13.02 -16.26
CA PRO A 203 23.96 13.29 -17.28
C PRO A 203 23.64 12.57 -18.60
N PRO A 204 23.90 13.15 -19.78
CA PRO A 204 23.68 12.49 -21.07
C PRO A 204 24.43 11.15 -21.19
N GLU A 205 25.58 11.02 -20.54
CA GLU A 205 26.42 9.81 -20.49
C GLU A 205 25.76 8.67 -19.69
N ALA A 206 24.66 8.94 -18.99
CA ALA A 206 23.87 7.94 -18.31
C ALA A 206 23.02 7.10 -19.26
N PHE A 207 22.79 7.56 -20.49
CA PHE A 207 21.99 6.87 -21.49
C PHE A 207 22.89 6.18 -22.51
N LEU A 208 22.41 5.07 -23.08
CA LEU A 208 23.07 4.48 -24.24
C LEU A 208 22.87 5.40 -25.46
N PRO A 209 23.89 5.57 -26.32
CA PRO A 209 23.69 6.27 -27.59
C PRO A 209 22.62 5.54 -28.41
N ALA A 210 21.74 6.31 -29.04
CA ALA A 210 20.68 5.82 -29.91
C ALA A 210 21.24 5.08 -31.14
#